data_AF-A0A519EAL3-F1
#
_entry.id   AF-A0A519EAL3-F1
#
_cell.length_a   1.000
_cell.length_b   1.000
_cell.length_c   1.000
_cell.angle_alpha   90.00
_cell.angle_beta   90.00
_cell.angle_gamma   90.00
#
_symmetry.space_group_name_H-M   'P 1'
#
loop_
_entity.id
_entity.type
_entity.pdbx_description
1 polymer ?
#
loop_
_entity_poly.entity_id
_entity_poly.type
_entity_poly.pdbx_seq_one_letter_code
_entity_poly.pdbx_strand_id
1 'polypeptide(L)'
;MQCPLPRTKLRHAHCLRRAQLGKPVGDRNRHLQLSKPTLYSDRFIQLMRHVKNHLPRTHVDVLTNGHAFKDQGFADALGAVAHPSLRLGIPLYSDDPVRHDFVVQATGAFDETVRGILNLRRARVGVELRIVIHRETLPRLVQTCRFIARNLLFVRHVALMGLEITGFTRANLDQLWIDPIEYRDTLSEAAAVLRAYGIDTSIYNHHLCLVNPYVYPIYKKSISDWKNEFLEDCASCERKADCGGFFS
;
A
#
# COMPACT_ATOMS: atom_id res chain seq x y z
N MET A 1 -3.59 18.30 -22.28
CA MET A 1 -4.33 19.35 -21.55
C MET A 1 -4.44 18.97 -20.07
N GLN A 2 -4.22 19.93 -19.17
CA GLN A 2 -4.25 19.75 -17.71
C GLN A 2 -5.70 19.63 -17.23
N CYS A 3 -5.93 18.77 -16.22
CA CYS A 3 -7.20 18.64 -15.51
C CYS A 3 -7.84 20.02 -15.26
N PRO A 4 -9.15 20.22 -15.51
CA PRO A 4 -9.85 21.36 -14.94
C PRO A 4 -9.86 21.14 -13.43
N LEU A 5 -8.82 21.64 -12.74
CA LEU A 5 -8.72 21.59 -11.28
C LEU A 5 -10.06 22.12 -10.74
N PRO A 6 -10.81 21.33 -9.96
CA PRO A 6 -12.05 21.83 -9.39
C PRO A 6 -11.68 23.02 -8.50
N ARG A 7 -12.16 24.22 -8.86
CA ARG A 7 -11.83 25.50 -8.21
C ARG A 7 -12.25 25.60 -6.74
N THR A 8 -12.66 24.50 -6.10
CA THR A 8 -13.19 24.50 -4.74
C THR A 8 -12.87 23.21 -4.00
N LYS A 9 -12.17 23.33 -2.86
CA LYS A 9 -11.88 22.28 -1.87
C LYS A 9 -13.11 21.42 -1.47
N LEU A 10 -14.33 21.95 -1.66
CA LEU A 10 -15.59 21.32 -1.24
C LEU A 10 -16.10 20.17 -2.14
N ARG A 11 -15.73 20.10 -3.43
CA ARG A 11 -16.30 19.08 -4.33
C ARG A 11 -15.66 17.70 -4.18
N HIS A 12 -14.37 17.61 -3.88
CA HIS A 12 -13.71 16.33 -3.64
C HIS A 12 -14.29 15.59 -2.44
N ALA A 13 -14.51 16.27 -1.31
CA ALA A 13 -15.10 15.65 -0.11
C ALA A 13 -16.55 15.15 -0.32
N HIS A 14 -17.28 15.71 -1.29
CA HIS A 14 -18.69 15.38 -1.53
C HIS A 14 -18.88 14.10 -2.35
N CYS A 15 -17.98 13.80 -3.31
CA CYS A 15 -17.99 12.52 -4.03
C CYS A 15 -17.61 11.34 -3.13
N LEU A 16 -16.72 11.56 -2.16
CA LEU A 16 -16.22 10.53 -1.25
C LEU A 16 -17.29 9.98 -0.27
N ARG A 17 -18.47 10.61 -0.15
CA ARG A 17 -19.55 10.15 0.73
C ARG A 17 -20.45 9.06 0.12
N ARG A 18 -20.33 8.74 -1.18
CA ARG A 18 -21.27 7.86 -1.90
C ARG A 18 -20.89 6.37 -2.00
N ALA A 19 -19.78 5.93 -1.42
CA ALA A 19 -19.30 4.54 -1.48
C ALA A 19 -20.31 3.49 -0.96
N GLN A 20 -20.81 2.62 -1.84
CA GLN A 20 -21.58 1.41 -1.53
C GLN A 20 -20.82 0.15 -1.98
N LEU A 21 -20.89 -0.90 -1.17
CA LEU A 21 -20.17 -2.17 -1.30
C LEU A 21 -20.43 -2.90 -2.63
N GLY A 22 -19.38 -3.12 -3.42
CA GLY A 22 -19.40 -3.90 -4.67
C GLY A 22 -18.87 -5.34 -4.52
N LYS A 23 -19.48 -6.26 -5.28
CA LYS A 23 -19.21 -7.71 -5.37
C LYS A 23 -17.95 -8.03 -6.20
N PRO A 24 -17.28 -9.19 -5.99
CA PRO A 24 -16.07 -9.52 -6.72
C PRO A 24 -16.35 -9.91 -8.18
N VAL A 25 -15.57 -9.34 -9.11
CA VAL A 25 -15.48 -9.76 -10.51
C VAL A 25 -14.12 -10.42 -10.72
N GLY A 26 -14.14 -11.61 -11.35
CA GLY A 26 -12.95 -12.40 -11.64
C GLY A 26 -12.14 -11.81 -12.79
N ASP A 27 -10.86 -11.58 -12.56
CA ASP A 27 -9.91 -11.17 -13.60
C ASP A 27 -8.96 -12.32 -13.97
N ARG A 28 -8.62 -12.40 -15.26
CA ARG A 28 -7.75 -13.40 -15.90
C ARG A 28 -6.27 -13.19 -15.60
N ASN A 29 -5.94 -12.74 -14.40
CA ASN A 29 -4.58 -12.63 -13.92
C ASN A 29 -4.36 -13.70 -12.84
N ARG A 30 -3.29 -14.48 -12.96
CA ARG A 30 -2.86 -15.44 -11.94
C ARG A 30 -2.31 -14.69 -10.72
N HIS A 31 -3.17 -13.91 -10.07
CA HIS A 31 -2.88 -13.13 -8.88
C HIS A 31 -3.94 -13.47 -7.82
N LEU A 32 -3.49 -14.01 -6.69
CA LEU A 32 -4.30 -14.26 -5.50
C LEU A 32 -3.90 -13.28 -4.40
N GLN A 33 -4.86 -12.50 -3.90
CA GLN A 33 -4.64 -11.61 -2.76
C GLN A 33 -5.39 -12.12 -1.53
N LEU A 34 -4.69 -12.27 -0.40
CA LEU A 34 -5.25 -12.73 0.87
C LEU A 34 -5.17 -11.62 1.93
N SER A 35 -6.27 -11.33 2.60
CA SER A 35 -6.34 -10.28 3.64
C SER A 35 -6.30 -10.88 5.04
N LYS A 36 -5.25 -10.56 5.80
CA LYS A 36 -5.04 -10.94 7.22
C LYS A 36 -5.14 -12.45 7.54
N PRO A 37 -4.70 -13.39 6.69
CA PRO A 37 -4.79 -14.82 7.00
C PRO A 37 -3.84 -15.25 8.13
N THR A 38 -2.83 -14.44 8.46
CA THR A 38 -1.86 -14.70 9.53
C THR A 38 -2.47 -14.83 10.92
N LEU A 39 -3.72 -14.37 11.11
CA LEU A 39 -4.48 -14.57 12.35
C LEU A 39 -4.81 -16.05 12.64
N TYR A 40 -4.71 -16.91 11.62
CA TYR A 40 -5.02 -18.34 11.74
C TYR A 40 -3.77 -19.22 11.81
N SER A 41 -2.60 -18.65 12.12
CA SER A 41 -1.32 -19.32 12.41
C SER A 41 -1.06 -20.56 11.54
N ASP A 42 -1.14 -21.77 12.10
CA ASP A 42 -0.85 -23.03 11.40
C ASP A 42 -1.74 -23.27 10.17
N ARG A 43 -3.01 -22.85 10.23
CA ARG A 43 -3.93 -22.98 9.08
C ARG A 43 -3.48 -22.11 7.92
N PHE A 44 -2.87 -20.94 8.19
CA PHE A 44 -2.29 -20.12 7.14
C PHE A 44 -1.08 -20.81 6.50
N ILE A 45 -0.20 -21.43 7.29
CA ILE A 45 0.94 -22.18 6.74
C ILE A 45 0.44 -23.36 5.88
N GLN A 46 -0.57 -24.10 6.35
CA GLN A 46 -1.21 -25.17 5.58
C GLN A 46 -1.82 -24.65 4.27
N LEU A 47 -2.56 -23.54 4.32
CA LEU A 47 -3.09 -22.88 3.12
C LEU A 47 -1.98 -22.53 2.13
N MET A 48 -0.88 -21.94 2.61
CA MET A 48 0.24 -21.59 1.74
C MET A 48 0.91 -22.80 1.10
N ARG A 49 0.99 -23.94 1.80
CA ARG A 49 1.41 -25.22 1.20
C ARG A 49 0.45 -25.69 0.12
N HIS A 50 -0.86 -25.62 0.37
CA HIS A 50 -1.86 -25.95 -0.64
C HIS A 50 -1.75 -25.05 -1.87
N VAL A 51 -1.62 -23.73 -1.68
CA VAL A 51 -1.46 -22.76 -2.76
C VAL A 51 -0.19 -23.07 -3.56
N LYS A 52 0.94 -23.38 -2.91
CA LYS A 52 2.16 -23.80 -3.63
C LYS A 52 1.93 -25.03 -4.50
N ASN A 53 1.26 -26.05 -3.97
CA ASN A 53 1.09 -27.32 -4.66
C ASN A 53 0.13 -27.22 -5.85
N HIS A 54 -0.90 -26.37 -5.77
CA HIS A 54 -1.94 -26.27 -6.80
C HIS A 54 -1.77 -25.06 -7.72
N LEU A 55 -1.12 -23.99 -7.24
CA LEU A 55 -0.98 -22.70 -7.92
C LEU A 55 0.48 -22.18 -7.90
N PRO A 56 1.50 -22.99 -8.22
CA PRO A 56 2.91 -22.60 -8.06
C PRO A 56 3.34 -21.42 -8.95
N ARG A 57 2.59 -21.11 -10.01
CA ARG A 57 2.86 -20.01 -10.95
C ARG A 57 2.01 -18.76 -10.70
N THR A 58 1.19 -18.78 -9.65
CA THR A 58 0.32 -17.65 -9.29
C THR A 58 1.10 -16.69 -8.40
N HIS A 59 1.04 -15.39 -8.69
CA HIS A 59 1.54 -14.38 -7.77
C HIS A 59 0.61 -14.33 -6.56
N VAL A 60 1.16 -14.42 -5.35
CA VAL A 60 0.37 -14.43 -4.12
C VAL A 60 0.80 -13.26 -3.26
N ASP A 61 -0.11 -12.29 -3.10
CA ASP A 61 0.05 -11.18 -2.18
C ASP A 61 -0.75 -11.45 -0.91
N VAL A 62 -0.07 -11.44 0.24
CA VAL A 62 -0.72 -11.58 1.54
C VAL A 62 -0.59 -10.27 2.29
N LEU A 63 -1.71 -9.63 2.58
CA LEU A 63 -1.75 -8.42 3.40
C LEU A 63 -1.76 -8.81 4.88
N THR A 64 -0.81 -8.26 5.64
CA THR A 64 -0.65 -8.53 7.08
C THR A 64 -0.03 -7.32 7.76
N ASN A 65 -0.21 -7.17 9.07
CA ASN A 65 0.46 -6.13 9.84
C ASN A 65 1.91 -6.50 10.22
N GLY A 66 2.37 -7.72 9.89
CA GLY A 66 3.75 -8.15 10.15
C GLY A 66 4.02 -8.65 11.57
N HIS A 67 3.16 -8.31 12.54
CA HIS A 67 3.35 -8.63 13.97
C HIS A 67 3.56 -10.12 14.24
N ALA A 68 2.80 -10.99 13.59
CA ALA A 68 2.91 -12.45 13.80
C ALA A 68 4.32 -12.98 13.48
N PHE A 69 5.07 -12.31 12.61
CA PHE A 69 6.41 -12.72 12.21
C PHE A 69 7.51 -12.25 13.17
N LYS A 70 7.17 -11.53 14.25
CA LYS A 70 8.12 -11.31 15.37
C LYS A 70 8.55 -12.63 15.99
N ASP A 71 7.67 -13.64 15.94
CA ASP A 71 8.00 -15.04 16.19
C ASP A 71 8.80 -15.60 15.01
N GLN A 72 10.06 -15.95 15.28
CA GLN A 72 10.95 -16.47 14.25
C GLN A 72 10.49 -17.84 13.72
N GLY A 73 9.95 -18.71 14.58
CA GLY A 73 9.46 -20.03 14.17
C GLY A 73 8.32 -19.94 13.17
N PHE A 74 7.43 -18.96 13.34
CA PHE A 74 6.35 -18.70 12.39
C PHE A 74 6.88 -18.18 11.03
N ALA A 75 7.85 -17.27 11.05
CA ALA A 75 8.50 -16.79 9.83
C ALA A 75 9.25 -17.92 9.09
N ASP A 76 9.98 -18.76 9.83
CA ASP A 76 10.72 -19.91 9.29
C ASP A 76 9.75 -20.96 8.72
N ALA A 77 8.61 -21.22 9.38
CA ALA A 77 7.57 -22.12 8.88
C ALA A 77 6.98 -21.63 7.54
N LEU A 78 6.76 -20.32 7.39
CA LEU A 78 6.33 -19.73 6.13
C LEU A 78 7.44 -19.81 5.06
N GLY A 79 8.68 -19.50 5.43
CA GLY A 79 9.84 -19.62 4.54
C GLY A 79 10.04 -21.04 4.00
N ALA A 80 9.81 -22.05 4.85
CA ALA A 80 9.88 -23.46 4.49
C ALA A 80 8.81 -23.88 3.46
N VAL A 81 7.70 -23.13 3.34
CA VAL A 81 6.75 -23.34 2.23
C VAL A 81 7.46 -23.12 0.90
N ALA A 82 8.37 -22.13 0.80
CA ALA A 82 9.14 -21.82 -0.40
C ALA A 82 8.25 -21.70 -1.65
N HIS A 83 7.20 -20.88 -1.56
CA HIS A 83 6.37 -20.52 -2.70
C HIS A 83 7.13 -19.49 -3.57
N PRO A 84 7.34 -19.75 -4.87
CA PRO A 84 8.28 -18.96 -5.69
C PRO A 84 7.81 -17.51 -5.92
N SER A 85 6.49 -17.28 -5.91
CA SER A 85 5.88 -15.98 -6.16
C SER A 85 5.02 -15.48 -4.98
N LEU A 86 5.51 -15.68 -3.74
CA LEU A 86 4.86 -15.15 -2.54
C LEU A 86 5.48 -13.81 -2.13
N ARG A 87 4.61 -12.86 -1.77
CA ARG A 87 4.97 -11.57 -1.20
C ARG A 87 4.03 -11.20 -0.06
N LEU A 88 4.58 -10.66 1.02
CA LEU A 88 3.81 -10.11 2.13
C LEU A 88 3.76 -8.59 2.03
N GLY A 89 2.55 -8.03 1.93
CA GLY A 89 2.31 -6.59 2.02
C GLY A 89 2.18 -6.19 3.48
N ILE A 90 3.16 -5.43 4.00
CA ILE A 90 3.25 -5.02 5.39
C ILE A 90 3.22 -3.49 5.47
N PRO A 91 2.28 -2.89 6.24
CA PRO A 91 2.26 -1.45 6.42
C PRO A 91 3.41 -0.99 7.32
N LEU A 92 4.04 0.13 6.96
CA LEU A 92 5.01 0.82 7.81
C LEU A 92 4.78 2.33 7.70
N TYR A 93 4.15 2.91 8.73
CA TYR A 93 3.61 4.27 8.66
C TYR A 93 4.58 5.41 8.98
N SER A 94 5.74 5.13 9.59
CA SER A 94 6.69 6.17 10.03
C SER A 94 8.08 5.58 10.34
N ASP A 95 9.16 6.38 10.24
CA ASP A 95 10.47 6.10 10.84
C ASP A 95 10.48 6.29 12.36
N ASP A 96 9.58 7.13 12.87
CA ASP A 96 9.36 7.37 14.29
C ASP A 96 8.41 6.31 14.90
N PRO A 97 8.88 5.48 15.87
CA PRO A 97 8.08 4.45 16.50
C PRO A 97 6.80 4.96 17.17
N VAL A 98 6.87 6.13 17.84
CA VAL A 98 5.72 6.69 18.57
C VAL A 98 4.60 7.02 17.59
N ARG A 99 4.96 7.63 16.46
CA ARG A 99 4.02 7.96 15.39
C ARG A 99 3.47 6.72 14.70
N HIS A 100 4.31 5.71 14.44
CA HIS A 100 3.85 4.45 13.88
C HIS A 100 2.80 3.79 14.77
N ASP A 101 3.11 3.66 16.06
CA ASP A 101 2.26 3.03 17.07
C ASP A 101 0.96 3.78 17.28
N PHE A 102 1.01 5.12 17.22
CA PHE A 102 -0.18 5.96 17.19
C PHE A 102 -1.07 5.66 15.98
N VAL A 103 -0.52 5.57 14.77
CA VAL A 103 -1.33 5.30 13.57
C VAL A 103 -2.02 3.94 13.65
N VAL A 104 -1.33 2.90 14.16
CA VAL A 104 -1.91 1.56 14.30
C VAL A 104 -2.66 1.32 15.61
N GLN A 105 -2.66 2.31 16.52
CA GLN A 105 -3.28 2.24 17.86
C GLN A 105 -2.78 1.04 18.67
N ALA A 106 -1.46 0.78 18.62
CA ALA A 106 -0.84 -0.33 19.35
C ALA A 106 0.60 0.02 19.76
N THR A 107 0.86 0.07 21.07
CA THR A 107 2.20 0.32 21.64
C THR A 107 3.16 -0.84 21.33
N GLY A 108 4.38 -0.51 20.93
CA GLY A 108 5.42 -1.46 20.53
C GLY A 108 5.26 -2.01 19.10
N ALA A 109 4.26 -1.55 18.35
CA ALA A 109 3.95 -2.12 17.04
C ALA A 109 5.06 -1.90 16.01
N PHE A 110 5.76 -0.77 16.07
CA PHE A 110 6.89 -0.49 15.21
C PHE A 110 7.98 -1.56 15.36
N ASP A 111 8.42 -1.80 16.60
CA ASP A 111 9.49 -2.76 16.89
C ASP A 111 9.09 -4.18 16.49
N GLU A 112 7.84 -4.56 16.76
CA GLU A 112 7.30 -5.86 16.35
C GLU A 112 7.26 -6.01 14.84
N THR A 113 6.84 -4.97 14.12
CA THR A 113 6.74 -4.95 12.66
C THR A 113 8.13 -5.03 12.03
N VAL A 114 9.08 -4.21 12.47
CA VAL A 114 10.47 -4.22 11.97
C VAL A 114 11.13 -5.56 12.27
N ARG A 115 10.95 -6.12 13.47
CA ARG A 115 11.46 -7.46 13.82
C ARG A 115 10.84 -8.53 12.93
N GLY A 116 9.54 -8.45 12.65
CA GLY A 116 8.86 -9.34 11.71
C GLY A 116 9.44 -9.27 10.30
N ILE A 117 9.68 -8.07 9.78
CA ILE A 117 10.30 -7.85 8.47
C ILE A 117 11.72 -8.48 8.41
N LEU A 118 12.52 -8.32 9.47
CA LEU A 118 13.85 -8.91 9.55
C LEU A 118 13.81 -10.44 9.59
N ASN A 119 12.87 -11.02 10.34
CA ASN A 119 12.69 -12.48 10.39
C ASN A 119 12.25 -13.03 9.02
N LEU A 120 11.33 -12.35 8.33
CA LEU A 120 10.91 -12.71 6.97
C LEU A 120 12.07 -12.67 5.97
N ARG A 121 12.97 -11.69 6.10
CA ARG A 121 14.20 -11.64 5.30
C ARG A 121 15.11 -12.84 5.54
N ARG A 122 15.27 -13.26 6.79
CA ARG A 122 16.05 -14.47 7.16
C ARG A 122 15.41 -15.73 6.56
N ALA A 123 14.09 -15.83 6.63
CA ALA A 123 13.29 -16.90 6.05
C ALA A 123 13.14 -16.82 4.51
N ARG A 124 13.76 -15.82 3.85
CA ARG A 124 13.72 -15.59 2.39
C ARG A 124 12.30 -15.36 1.83
N VAL A 125 11.40 -14.83 2.64
CA VAL A 125 10.06 -14.41 2.22
C VAL A 125 10.12 -12.98 1.71
N GLY A 126 9.53 -12.73 0.53
CA GLY A 126 9.50 -11.39 -0.06
C GLY A 126 8.56 -10.45 0.70
N VAL A 127 9.00 -9.22 0.95
CA VAL A 127 8.21 -8.18 1.63
C VAL A 127 7.99 -7.01 0.69
N GLU A 128 6.76 -6.51 0.64
CA GLU A 128 6.39 -5.20 0.13
C GLU A 128 6.01 -4.30 1.30
N LEU A 129 6.68 -3.15 1.42
CA LEU A 129 6.26 -2.14 2.39
C LEU A 129 5.17 -1.28 1.79
N ARG A 130 4.14 -1.00 2.58
CA ARG A 130 2.98 -0.22 2.16
C ARG A 130 2.86 1.00 3.05
N ILE A 131 2.91 2.19 2.48
CA ILE A 131 2.86 3.45 3.23
C ILE A 131 1.63 4.21 2.76
N VAL A 132 0.62 4.30 3.63
CA VAL A 132 -0.57 5.12 3.35
C VAL A 132 -0.28 6.55 3.77
N ILE A 133 -0.45 7.48 2.85
CA ILE A 133 -0.13 8.90 3.03
C ILE A 133 -1.38 9.63 3.54
N HIS A 134 -1.26 10.19 4.73
CA HIS A 134 -2.30 10.97 5.41
C HIS A 134 -1.66 11.93 6.42
N ARG A 135 -2.45 12.73 7.15
CA ARG A 135 -1.96 13.80 8.07
C ARG A 135 -0.88 13.35 9.04
N GLU A 136 -0.99 12.14 9.56
CA GLU A 136 -0.02 11.62 10.52
C GLU A 136 1.26 11.09 9.88
N THR A 137 1.21 10.56 8.66
CA THR A 137 2.40 9.95 8.02
C THR A 137 3.15 10.93 7.14
N LEU A 138 2.44 11.90 6.54
CA LEU A 138 3.01 12.87 5.62
C LEU A 138 4.22 13.64 6.19
N PRO A 139 4.20 14.18 7.44
CA PRO A 139 5.30 15.00 7.96
C PRO A 139 6.64 14.26 8.02
N ARG A 140 6.60 12.93 8.00
CA ARG A 140 7.74 12.03 8.16
C ARG A 140 7.97 11.15 6.92
N LEU A 141 7.22 11.37 5.84
CA LEU A 141 7.21 10.48 4.68
C LEU A 141 8.60 10.32 4.04
N VAL A 142 9.31 11.43 3.81
CA VAL A 142 10.65 11.42 3.21
C VAL A 142 11.64 10.70 4.13
N GLN A 143 11.57 10.95 5.43
CA GLN A 143 12.47 10.35 6.42
C GLN A 143 12.16 8.87 6.63
N THR A 144 10.90 8.47 6.55
CA THR A 144 10.47 7.06 6.47
C THR A 144 11.09 6.38 5.26
N CYS A 145 11.05 7.01 4.09
CA CYS A 145 11.70 6.49 2.89
C CYS A 145 13.23 6.41 3.03
N ARG A 146 13.87 7.38 3.68
CA ARG A 146 15.31 7.33 4.01
C ARG A 146 15.63 6.22 5.00
N PHE A 147 14.78 6.00 6.00
CA PHE A 147 14.92 4.89 6.96
C PHE A 147 14.86 3.55 6.23
N ILE A 148 13.89 3.36 5.34
CA ILE A 148 13.76 2.15 4.52
C ILE A 148 15.01 1.98 3.64
N ALA A 149 15.42 3.03 2.93
CA ALA A 149 16.59 3.01 2.05
C ALA A 149 17.92 2.74 2.78
N ARG A 150 17.99 2.95 4.10
CA ARG A 150 19.21 2.69 4.89
C ARG A 150 19.19 1.34 5.60
N ASN A 151 18.01 0.88 6.02
CA ASN A 151 17.89 -0.26 6.94
C ASN A 151 17.20 -1.48 6.31
N LEU A 152 16.36 -1.26 5.30
CA LEU A 152 15.46 -2.25 4.73
C LEU A 152 15.63 -2.40 3.21
N LEU A 153 16.82 -2.14 2.68
CA LEU A 153 17.15 -2.27 1.23
C LEU A 153 16.79 -3.62 0.60
N PHE A 154 16.62 -4.66 1.41
CA PHE A 154 16.27 -6.00 0.96
C PHE A 154 14.77 -6.21 0.68
N VAL A 155 13.91 -5.24 1.01
CA VAL A 155 12.49 -5.33 0.67
C VAL A 155 12.35 -5.36 -0.85
N ARG A 156 11.35 -6.12 -1.34
CA ARG A 156 11.18 -6.29 -2.79
C ARG A 156 10.54 -5.09 -3.44
N HIS A 157 9.69 -4.37 -2.70
CA HIS A 157 8.90 -3.27 -3.23
C HIS A 157 8.48 -2.32 -2.12
N VAL A 158 8.31 -1.04 -2.46
CA VAL A 158 7.66 -0.04 -1.61
C VAL A 158 6.51 0.60 -2.37
N ALA A 159 5.30 0.45 -1.84
CA ALA A 159 4.10 1.11 -2.34
C ALA A 159 3.82 2.38 -1.53
N LEU A 160 3.89 3.54 -2.19
CA LEU A 160 3.44 4.82 -1.64
C LEU A 160 1.99 5.02 -2.06
N MET A 161 1.07 4.98 -1.09
CA MET A 161 -0.36 4.82 -1.33
C MET A 161 -1.12 6.06 -0.88
N GLY A 162 -2.02 6.57 -1.71
CA GLY A 162 -3.00 7.57 -1.27
C GLY A 162 -4.02 6.93 -0.33
N LEU A 163 -4.63 7.78 0.50
CA LEU A 163 -5.61 7.36 1.51
C LEU A 163 -6.92 6.87 0.87
N GLU A 164 -7.28 5.62 1.11
CA GLU A 164 -8.60 5.08 0.79
C GLU A 164 -9.60 5.43 1.91
N ILE A 165 -10.78 5.93 1.53
CA ILE A 165 -11.83 6.35 2.48
C ILE A 165 -12.75 5.16 2.76
N THR A 166 -12.18 4.13 3.36
CA THR A 166 -12.91 2.93 3.80
C THR A 166 -12.58 2.60 5.26
N GLY A 167 -13.44 1.82 5.91
CA GLY A 167 -13.22 1.34 7.29
C GLY A 167 -12.92 2.46 8.29
N PHE A 168 -11.79 2.32 9.00
CA PHE A 168 -11.37 3.22 10.09
C PHE A 168 -11.15 4.67 9.62
N THR A 169 -10.78 4.87 8.35
CA THR A 169 -10.63 6.20 7.75
C THR A 169 -11.94 6.98 7.74
N ARG A 170 -13.09 6.31 7.56
CA ARG A 170 -14.39 6.98 7.45
C ARG A 170 -14.79 7.71 8.75
N ALA A 171 -14.43 7.14 9.90
CA ALA A 171 -14.71 7.75 11.20
C ALA A 171 -13.74 8.89 11.55
N ASN A 172 -12.56 8.93 10.93
CA ASN A 172 -11.47 9.85 11.26
C ASN A 172 -11.06 10.73 10.06
N LEU A 173 -11.95 10.89 9.07
CA LEU A 173 -11.58 11.47 7.78
C LEU A 173 -11.03 12.89 7.94
N ASP A 174 -11.67 13.72 8.75
CA ASP A 174 -11.24 15.12 8.96
C ASP A 174 -9.84 15.21 9.60
N GLN A 175 -9.47 14.21 10.40
CA GLN A 175 -8.16 14.13 11.06
C GLN A 175 -7.08 13.53 10.18
N LEU A 176 -7.44 12.77 9.13
CA LEU A 176 -6.48 12.03 8.31
C LEU A 176 -6.33 12.61 6.90
N TRP A 177 -7.39 13.21 6.35
CA TRP A 177 -7.43 13.57 4.94
C TRP A 177 -6.57 14.79 4.61
N ILE A 178 -5.81 14.68 3.52
CA ILE A 178 -5.06 15.76 2.89
C ILE A 178 -5.33 15.69 1.39
N ASP A 179 -5.50 16.83 0.73
CA ASP A 179 -5.57 16.88 -0.71
C ASP A 179 -4.22 16.46 -1.34
N PRO A 180 -4.17 15.48 -2.25
CA PRO A 180 -2.94 15.07 -2.94
C PRO A 180 -2.17 16.22 -3.62
N ILE A 181 -2.86 17.28 -4.03
CA ILE A 181 -2.20 18.45 -4.60
C ILE A 181 -1.25 19.13 -3.60
N GLU A 182 -1.56 19.07 -2.29
CA GLU A 182 -0.80 19.73 -1.23
C GLU A 182 0.51 19.01 -0.91
N TYR A 183 0.64 17.72 -1.23
CA TYR A 183 1.81 16.90 -0.89
C TYR A 183 2.53 16.26 -2.07
N ARG A 184 2.16 16.59 -3.31
CA ARG A 184 2.76 16.01 -4.53
C ARG A 184 4.29 16.17 -4.61
N ASP A 185 4.82 17.25 -4.05
CA ASP A 185 6.27 17.52 -4.03
C ASP A 185 6.97 16.60 -3.01
N THR A 186 6.42 16.49 -1.79
CA THR A 186 6.88 15.54 -0.76
C THR A 186 6.81 14.09 -1.26
N LEU A 187 5.73 13.73 -1.97
CA LEU A 187 5.59 12.41 -2.60
C LEU A 187 6.70 12.15 -3.62
N SER A 188 7.01 13.15 -4.45
CA SER A 188 8.05 13.07 -5.46
C SER A 188 9.44 12.91 -4.83
N GLU A 189 9.72 13.67 -3.78
CA GLU A 189 10.98 13.56 -3.02
C GLU A 189 11.11 12.19 -2.35
N ALA A 190 10.06 11.72 -1.68
CA ALA A 190 10.05 10.41 -1.04
C ALA A 190 10.30 9.27 -2.05
N ALA A 191 9.63 9.32 -3.20
CA ALA A 191 9.86 8.38 -4.29
C ALA A 191 11.28 8.48 -4.88
N ALA A 192 11.83 9.69 -5.00
CA ALA A 192 13.19 9.90 -5.48
C ALA A 192 14.23 9.27 -4.55
N VAL A 193 14.04 9.37 -3.23
CA VAL A 193 14.91 8.69 -2.24
C VAL A 193 14.94 7.19 -2.51
N LEU A 194 13.78 6.52 -2.56
CA LEU A 194 13.73 5.07 -2.74
C LEU A 194 14.37 4.63 -4.07
N ARG A 195 14.07 5.34 -5.15
CA ARG A 195 14.61 5.05 -6.48
C ARG A 195 16.12 5.26 -6.57
N ALA A 196 16.67 6.27 -5.90
CA ALA A 196 18.11 6.53 -5.88
C ALA A 196 18.90 5.36 -5.25
N TYR A 197 18.27 4.60 -4.35
CA TYR A 197 18.83 3.40 -3.73
C TYR A 197 18.44 2.09 -4.46
N GLY A 198 17.82 2.18 -5.64
CA GLY A 198 17.45 1.02 -6.45
C GLY A 198 16.26 0.21 -5.91
N ILE A 199 15.47 0.78 -4.98
CA ILE A 199 14.28 0.11 -4.44
C ILE A 199 13.13 0.23 -5.44
N ASP A 200 12.56 -0.91 -5.83
CA ASP A 200 11.36 -0.91 -6.68
C ASP A 200 10.21 -0.22 -5.94
N THR A 201 9.65 0.79 -6.57
CA THR A 201 8.74 1.74 -5.93
C THR A 201 7.53 1.93 -6.83
N SER A 202 6.34 2.02 -6.24
CA SER A 202 5.15 2.39 -7.00
C SER A 202 4.27 3.38 -6.25
N ILE A 203 3.63 4.27 -7.03
CA ILE A 203 2.59 5.16 -6.54
C ILE A 203 1.24 4.51 -6.81
N TYR A 204 0.54 4.18 -5.73
CA TYR A 204 -0.80 3.59 -5.75
C TYR A 204 -1.81 4.59 -5.23
N ASN A 205 -3.08 4.40 -5.60
CA ASN A 205 -4.21 5.08 -4.99
C ASN A 205 -4.16 6.63 -5.06
N HIS A 206 -3.61 7.19 -6.13
CA HIS A 206 -3.63 8.63 -6.37
C HIS A 206 -4.35 8.94 -7.68
N HIS A 207 -4.91 10.13 -7.80
CA HIS A 207 -5.35 10.65 -9.09
C HIS A 207 -4.14 11.08 -9.90
N LEU A 208 -4.03 10.61 -11.14
CA LEU A 208 -2.87 10.89 -12.01
C LEU A 208 -2.64 12.39 -12.24
N CYS A 209 -3.72 13.18 -12.24
CA CYS A 209 -3.66 14.63 -12.42
C CYS A 209 -3.19 15.40 -11.16
N LEU A 210 -3.13 14.76 -9.99
CA LEU A 210 -2.73 15.40 -8.74
C LEU A 210 -1.28 15.07 -8.34
N VAL A 211 -0.61 14.16 -9.05
CA VAL A 211 0.80 13.83 -8.81
C VAL A 211 1.70 14.50 -9.84
N ASN A 212 2.96 14.73 -9.47
CA ASN A 212 3.93 15.34 -10.39
C ASN A 212 4.28 14.40 -11.56
N PRO A 213 4.55 14.92 -12.76
CA PRO A 213 4.96 14.11 -13.90
C PRO A 213 6.17 13.22 -13.65
N TYR A 214 7.06 13.64 -12.75
CA TYR A 214 8.23 12.86 -12.32
C TYR A 214 7.88 11.45 -11.84
N VAL A 215 6.72 11.25 -11.18
CA VAL A 215 6.33 9.94 -10.66
C VAL A 215 5.50 9.10 -11.65
N TYR A 216 5.19 9.61 -12.85
CA TYR A 216 4.42 8.85 -13.85
C TYR A 216 5.02 7.48 -14.22
N PRO A 217 6.35 7.31 -14.36
CA PRO A 217 6.93 6.01 -14.69
C PRO A 217 6.68 4.91 -13.64
N ILE A 218 6.47 5.32 -12.38
CA ILE A 218 6.22 4.43 -11.24
C ILE A 218 4.77 4.49 -10.75
N TYR A 219 3.92 5.26 -11.43
CA TYR A 219 2.50 5.31 -11.13
C TYR A 219 1.82 4.03 -11.64
N LYS A 220 0.99 3.40 -10.79
CA LYS A 220 0.21 2.23 -11.18
C LYS A 220 -1.27 2.48 -10.89
N LYS A 221 -2.10 2.19 -11.89
CA LYS A 221 -3.54 2.01 -11.71
C LYS A 221 -3.75 0.66 -11.00
N SER A 222 -3.62 0.68 -9.67
CA SER A 222 -3.52 -0.50 -8.81
C SER A 222 -4.86 -1.03 -8.30
N ILE A 223 -5.96 -0.34 -8.62
CA ILE A 223 -7.31 -0.71 -8.17
C ILE A 223 -8.16 -1.12 -9.36
N SER A 224 -8.85 -2.25 -9.17
CA SER A 224 -9.78 -2.85 -10.12
C SER A 224 -10.79 -1.85 -10.65
N ASP A 225 -11.05 -1.89 -11.96
CA ASP A 225 -11.85 -0.89 -12.69
C ASP A 225 -13.24 -0.61 -12.08
N TRP A 226 -13.84 -1.58 -11.40
CA TRP A 226 -15.16 -1.44 -10.78
C TRP A 226 -15.20 -0.53 -9.54
N LYS A 227 -14.06 -0.21 -8.92
CA LYS A 227 -13.96 0.69 -7.76
C LYS A 227 -13.55 2.13 -8.12
N ASN A 228 -13.31 2.39 -9.39
CA ASN A 228 -12.79 3.67 -9.85
C ASN A 228 -13.97 4.52 -10.35
N GLU A 229 -14.39 5.47 -9.53
CA GLU A 229 -15.33 6.51 -9.95
C GLU A 229 -14.59 7.67 -10.61
N PHE A 230 -15.26 8.36 -11.52
CA PHE A 230 -14.74 9.56 -12.16
C PHE A 230 -15.82 10.63 -12.16
N LEU A 231 -15.41 11.87 -11.89
CA LEU A 231 -16.31 13.02 -12.01
C LEU A 231 -16.72 13.22 -13.47
N GLU A 232 -17.85 13.89 -13.68
CA GLU A 232 -18.28 14.32 -15.02
C GLU A 232 -17.20 15.16 -15.71
N ASP A 233 -16.50 16.01 -14.96
CA ASP A 233 -15.37 16.83 -15.43
C ASP A 233 -14.20 15.98 -15.97
N CYS A 234 -14.12 14.69 -15.60
CA CYS A 234 -13.11 13.77 -16.13
C CYS A 234 -13.49 13.16 -17.49
N ALA A 235 -14.71 13.40 -18.01
CA ALA A 235 -15.19 12.80 -19.26
C ALA A 235 -14.31 13.18 -20.47
N SER A 236 -13.77 14.39 -20.50
CA SER A 236 -12.88 14.88 -21.56
C SER A 236 -11.39 14.60 -21.32
N CYS A 237 -11.03 13.83 -20.28
CA CYS A 237 -9.64 13.57 -19.93
C CYS A 237 -9.02 12.49 -20.82
N GLU A 238 -8.04 12.87 -21.66
CA GLU A 238 -7.32 11.95 -22.55
C GLU A 238 -6.55 10.85 -21.79
N ARG A 239 -6.14 11.13 -20.55
CA ARG A 239 -5.38 10.19 -19.69
C ARG A 239 -6.27 9.47 -18.67
N LYS A 240 -7.59 9.45 -18.89
CA LYS A 240 -8.54 8.79 -17.98
C LYS A 240 -8.27 7.30 -17.84
N ALA A 241 -7.89 6.63 -18.94
CA ALA A 241 -7.60 5.20 -18.95
C ALA A 241 -6.41 4.82 -18.03
N ASP A 242 -5.44 5.73 -17.91
CA ASP A 242 -4.24 5.57 -17.08
C ASP A 242 -4.50 5.95 -15.61
N CYS A 243 -5.60 6.63 -15.31
CA CYS A 243 -5.86 7.21 -13.99
C CYS A 243 -6.53 6.19 -13.06
N GLY A 244 -6.11 6.21 -11.79
CA GLY A 244 -6.70 5.44 -10.70
C GLY A 244 -8.10 5.89 -10.28
N GLY A 245 -8.55 7.08 -10.72
CA GLY A 245 -9.87 7.60 -10.38
C GLY A 245 -10.06 7.87 -8.89
N PHE A 246 -11.30 8.17 -8.52
CA PHE A 246 -11.77 8.33 -7.15
C PHE A 246 -12.17 6.95 -6.61
N PHE A 247 -11.63 6.57 -5.46
CA PHE A 247 -11.93 5.26 -4.87
C PHE A 247 -13.30 5.29 -4.18
N SER A 248 -14.21 4.44 -4.66
CA SER A 248 -15.54 4.17 -4.10
C SER A 248 -15.60 2.78 -3.48
#